data_AF-A0A941YCL5-F1
#
_entry.id   AF-A0A941YCL5-F1
#
_cell.length_a   1.000
_cell.length_b   1.000
_cell.length_c   1.000
_cell.angle_alpha   90.00
_cell.angle_beta   90.00
_cell.angle_gamma   90.00
#
_symmetry.space_group_name_H-M   'P 1'
#
loop_
_entity.id
_entity.type
_entity.pdbx_description
1 polymer ?
#
loop_
_entity_poly.entity_id
_entity_poly.type
_entity_poly.pdbx_seq_one_letter_code
_entity_poly.pdbx_strand_id
1 'polypeptide(L)'
;MKSLKGAFLLAGVLLGAAAFAADGDFAVSTDFMNYTGTVTRYATLSDAQNQVNAISSGTMQNRDGSLFQGKNAPTAYMGSGDENANVLLTTWWYTTDPDHGAYSGWGNPNNTNDSFIQLYDEPGMFTTSSNAFWSDSFSKLNVTISGMNADYANAYSRLWPAANTGGDSGTFVSYDINYSVGGLAPTVDPMTGWLLDDTSRGSVSGSFTGIFENTSSSVPANNGFYVFNVSLFDSGTTYAEQNAGSLNGALSQAFYAAPVPEPASMAVLGIGALALLRRRNKKG
;
A
#
# COMPACT_ATOMS: atom_id res chain seq x y z
N MET A 1 21.89 -48.96 -49.46
CA MET A 1 21.13 -49.06 -48.20
C MET A 1 22.07 -48.81 -47.03
N LYS A 2 22.09 -47.59 -46.48
CA LYS A 2 22.84 -47.23 -45.27
C LYS A 2 21.86 -46.60 -44.28
N SER A 3 21.82 -47.20 -43.09
CA SER A 3 20.96 -46.87 -41.95
C SER A 3 21.28 -45.47 -41.41
N LEU A 4 20.25 -44.61 -41.34
CA LEU A 4 20.30 -43.33 -40.63
C LEU A 4 19.89 -43.59 -39.17
N LYS A 5 20.84 -43.45 -38.25
CA LYS A 5 20.61 -43.54 -36.81
C LYS A 5 19.96 -42.24 -36.32
N GLY A 6 18.83 -42.37 -35.64
CA GLY A 6 18.08 -41.25 -35.07
C GLY A 6 18.87 -40.52 -33.98
N ALA A 7 18.91 -39.20 -34.09
CA ALA A 7 19.35 -38.31 -33.03
C ALA A 7 18.13 -37.94 -32.18
N PHE A 8 18.08 -38.44 -30.94
CA PHE A 8 17.16 -37.93 -29.92
C PHE A 8 17.67 -36.56 -29.48
N LEU A 9 16.96 -35.50 -29.87
CA LEU A 9 17.15 -34.17 -29.28
C LEU A 9 16.53 -34.19 -27.88
N LEU A 10 17.38 -34.13 -26.86
CA LEU A 10 16.95 -33.92 -25.48
C LEU A 10 16.62 -32.42 -25.33
N ALA A 11 15.33 -32.08 -25.38
CA ALA A 11 14.87 -30.73 -25.05
C ALA A 11 15.06 -30.50 -23.55
N GLY A 12 16.11 -29.77 -23.19
CA GLY A 12 16.33 -29.30 -21.82
C GLY A 12 15.26 -28.29 -21.45
N VAL A 13 14.33 -28.69 -20.58
CA VAL A 13 13.42 -27.77 -19.90
C VAL A 13 14.29 -26.93 -18.95
N LEU A 14 14.60 -25.70 -19.36
CA LEU A 14 15.03 -24.65 -18.45
C LEU A 14 13.85 -24.30 -17.55
N LEU A 15 13.74 -24.99 -16.41
CA LEU A 15 12.96 -24.52 -15.28
C LEU A 15 13.67 -23.27 -14.75
N GLY A 16 13.31 -22.11 -15.30
CA GLY A 16 13.58 -20.85 -14.64
C GLY A 16 12.87 -20.90 -13.29
N ALA A 17 13.65 -20.99 -12.21
CA ALA A 17 13.12 -20.81 -10.87
C ALA A 17 12.65 -19.35 -10.79
N ALA A 18 11.37 -19.11 -11.05
CA ALA A 18 10.72 -17.93 -10.56
C ALA A 18 10.89 -17.99 -9.04
N ALA A 19 11.70 -17.10 -8.49
CA ALA A 19 11.73 -16.83 -7.06
C ALA A 19 10.29 -16.45 -6.69
N PHE A 20 9.54 -17.39 -6.13
CA PHE A 20 8.31 -17.05 -5.43
C PHE A 20 8.76 -16.20 -4.26
N ALA A 21 8.62 -14.88 -4.36
CA ALA A 21 8.65 -14.00 -3.21
C ALA A 21 7.54 -14.54 -2.30
N ALA A 22 7.93 -15.19 -1.19
CA ALA A 22 6.95 -15.69 -0.26
C ALA A 22 6.18 -14.50 0.29
N ASP A 23 4.88 -14.72 0.44
CA ASP A 23 3.92 -13.78 0.97
C ASP A 23 4.36 -13.35 2.39
N GLY A 24 4.83 -12.11 2.54
CA GLY A 24 5.48 -11.64 3.76
C GLY A 24 4.49 -10.96 4.70
N ASP A 25 4.49 -11.37 5.97
CA ASP A 25 3.85 -10.61 7.04
C ASP A 25 4.57 -9.27 7.25
N PHE A 26 3.83 -8.18 7.48
CA PHE A 26 4.41 -6.84 7.60
C PHE A 26 3.56 -5.90 8.47
N ALA A 27 4.17 -4.80 8.88
CA ALA A 27 3.53 -3.64 9.48
C ALA A 27 4.25 -2.37 9.01
N VAL A 28 3.51 -1.41 8.45
CA VAL A 28 4.04 -0.14 7.97
C VAL A 28 3.19 0.98 8.53
N SER A 29 3.83 1.93 9.19
CA SER A 29 3.23 3.18 9.63
C SER A 29 4.12 4.34 9.19
N THR A 30 3.57 5.36 8.55
CA THR A 30 4.31 6.60 8.27
C THR A 30 3.38 7.76 7.98
N ASP A 31 3.70 8.92 8.55
CA ASP A 31 3.08 10.20 8.22
C ASP A 31 3.97 11.06 7.30
N PHE A 32 5.11 10.52 6.86
CA PHE A 32 6.05 11.16 5.93
C PHE A 32 5.73 10.76 4.48
N MET A 33 4.48 10.98 4.08
CA MET A 33 4.03 10.76 2.72
C MET A 33 3.25 11.98 2.23
N ASN A 34 3.49 12.34 0.99
CA ASN A 34 2.67 13.24 0.20
C ASN A 34 1.97 12.46 -0.91
N TYR A 35 0.90 13.04 -1.43
CA TYR A 35 0.24 12.52 -2.61
C TYR A 35 -0.30 13.63 -3.52
N THR A 36 -0.39 13.30 -4.81
CA THR A 36 -1.02 14.11 -5.86
C THR A 36 -1.48 13.18 -6.97
N GLY A 37 -2.38 13.62 -7.85
CA GLY A 37 -2.88 12.70 -8.88
C GLY A 37 -3.91 13.30 -9.81
N THR A 38 -4.59 12.41 -10.52
CA THR A 38 -5.69 12.73 -11.42
C THR A 38 -6.90 11.88 -11.11
N VAL A 39 -8.08 12.44 -11.36
CA VAL A 39 -9.34 11.71 -11.23
C VAL A 39 -10.23 12.03 -12.42
N THR A 40 -10.84 11.00 -13.01
CA THR A 40 -11.82 11.14 -14.10
C THR A 40 -13.14 10.50 -13.71
N ARG A 41 -14.23 11.24 -13.89
CA ARG A 41 -15.59 10.84 -13.53
C ARG A 41 -16.34 10.28 -14.73
N TYR A 42 -17.11 9.23 -14.49
CA TYR A 42 -17.94 8.51 -15.44
C TYR A 42 -19.35 8.31 -14.89
N ALA A 43 -20.33 8.12 -15.79
CA ALA A 43 -21.72 7.89 -15.42
C ALA A 43 -21.95 6.48 -14.88
N THR A 44 -21.29 5.48 -15.47
CA THR A 44 -21.49 4.07 -15.18
C THR A 44 -20.17 3.37 -14.84
N LEU A 45 -20.26 2.26 -14.10
CA LEU A 45 -19.08 1.43 -13.81
C LEU A 45 -18.45 0.87 -15.08
N SER A 46 -19.26 0.49 -16.07
CA SER A 46 -18.77 -0.01 -17.37
C SER A 46 -17.98 1.06 -18.12
N ASP A 47 -18.45 2.31 -18.12
CA ASP A 47 -17.72 3.44 -18.71
C ASP A 47 -16.41 3.71 -17.98
N ALA A 48 -16.39 3.63 -16.64
CA ALA A 48 -15.18 3.79 -15.83
C ALA A 48 -14.14 2.68 -16.09
N GLN A 49 -14.58 1.42 -16.10
CA GLN A 49 -13.71 0.26 -16.35
C GLN A 49 -13.10 0.29 -17.76
N ASN A 50 -13.86 0.74 -18.75
CA ASN A 50 -13.39 0.86 -20.14
C ASN A 50 -12.80 2.23 -20.46
N GLN A 51 -12.86 3.19 -19.53
CA GLN A 51 -12.43 4.57 -19.66
C GLN A 51 -13.02 5.30 -20.89
N VAL A 52 -14.32 5.13 -21.14
CA VAL A 52 -15.06 5.78 -22.25
C VAL A 52 -16.13 6.74 -21.72
N ASN A 53 -16.57 7.72 -22.52
CA ASN A 53 -17.66 8.64 -22.15
C ASN A 53 -17.41 9.42 -20.83
N ALA A 54 -16.20 9.93 -20.63
CA ALA A 54 -15.85 10.73 -19.44
C ALA A 54 -16.77 11.96 -19.31
N ILE A 55 -17.25 12.21 -18.09
CA ILE A 55 -18.07 13.39 -17.73
C ILE A 55 -17.17 14.58 -17.42
N SER A 56 -16.14 14.35 -16.60
CA SER A 56 -15.20 15.38 -16.16
C SER A 56 -13.88 14.77 -15.73
N SER A 57 -12.82 15.56 -15.75
CA SER A 57 -11.50 15.19 -15.22
C SER A 57 -10.97 16.32 -14.36
N GLY A 58 -10.15 15.96 -13.37
CA GLY A 58 -9.51 16.91 -12.45
C GLY A 58 -8.19 16.38 -11.94
N THR A 59 -7.47 17.25 -11.23
CA THR A 59 -6.21 16.95 -10.57
C THR A 59 -6.36 17.07 -9.07
N MET A 60 -5.76 16.15 -8.33
CA MET A 60 -5.62 16.26 -6.88
C MET A 60 -4.38 17.11 -6.57
N GLN A 61 -4.57 18.15 -5.77
CA GLN A 61 -3.48 18.97 -5.25
C GLN A 61 -2.53 18.15 -4.40
N ASN A 62 -1.30 18.64 -4.24
CA ASN A 62 -0.37 18.06 -3.28
C ASN A 62 -0.96 18.16 -1.86
N ARG A 63 -0.97 17.05 -1.14
CA ARG A 63 -1.44 16.95 0.24
C ARG A 63 -0.52 16.03 1.03
N ASP A 64 -0.54 16.19 2.34
CA ASP A 64 0.05 15.23 3.27
C ASP A 64 -0.87 14.02 3.45
N GLY A 65 -0.27 12.85 3.53
CA GLY A 65 -0.96 11.59 3.74
C GLY A 65 -0.21 10.69 4.73
N SER A 66 -0.94 9.71 5.23
CA SER A 66 -0.45 8.71 6.17
C SER A 66 -0.77 7.31 5.66
N LEU A 67 0.12 6.38 5.99
CA LEU A 67 -0.05 4.95 5.80
C LEU A 67 -0.07 4.28 7.17
N PHE A 68 -1.01 3.37 7.38
CA PHE A 68 -1.01 2.44 8.51
C PHE A 68 -1.53 1.09 8.03
N GLN A 69 -0.62 0.17 7.73
CA GLN A 69 -0.90 -1.03 6.96
C GLN A 69 -0.23 -2.25 7.57
N GLY A 70 -0.95 -3.36 7.63
CA GLY A 70 -0.53 -4.59 8.29
C GLY A 70 -0.96 -5.83 7.55
N LYS A 71 -0.20 -6.90 7.73
CA LYS A 71 -0.60 -8.26 7.41
C LYS A 71 -0.04 -9.19 8.47
N ASN A 72 -0.94 -9.84 9.21
CA ASN A 72 -0.61 -10.68 10.36
C ASN A 72 0.43 -10.01 11.30
N ALA A 73 0.33 -8.68 11.43
CA ALA A 73 1.27 -7.92 12.23
C ALA A 73 1.14 -8.30 13.71
N PRO A 74 2.26 -8.44 14.44
CA PRO A 74 2.22 -8.54 15.89
C PRO A 74 1.44 -7.37 16.52
N THR A 75 0.60 -7.67 17.50
CA THR A 75 -0.20 -6.67 18.23
C THR A 75 0.66 -5.61 18.91
N ALA A 76 1.93 -5.92 19.20
CA ALA A 76 2.90 -4.97 19.73
C ALA A 76 3.23 -3.83 18.74
N TYR A 77 2.98 -4.00 17.44
CA TYR A 77 3.28 -3.01 16.41
C TYR A 77 2.05 -2.22 15.97
N MET A 78 0.89 -2.88 15.87
CA MET A 78 -0.32 -2.26 15.31
C MET A 78 -1.46 -2.08 16.31
N GLY A 79 -1.40 -2.73 17.48
CA GLY A 79 -2.54 -2.80 18.39
C GLY A 79 -3.40 -4.04 18.16
N SER A 80 -4.34 -4.27 19.08
CA SER A 80 -5.24 -5.43 19.02
C SER A 80 -6.42 -5.11 18.10
N GLY A 81 -6.61 -5.91 17.05
CA GLY A 81 -7.67 -5.71 16.06
C GLY A 81 -7.20 -5.05 14.75
N ASP A 82 -5.97 -4.54 14.71
CA ASP A 82 -5.38 -3.82 13.59
C ASP A 82 -4.28 -4.61 12.87
N GLU A 83 -4.13 -5.91 13.19
CA GLU A 83 -3.05 -6.76 12.69
C GLU A 83 -3.06 -6.90 11.16
N ASN A 84 -4.19 -6.61 10.54
CA ASN A 84 -4.41 -6.65 9.09
C ASN A 84 -4.91 -5.30 8.54
N ALA A 85 -4.70 -4.20 9.27
CA ALA A 85 -5.23 -2.90 8.87
C ALA A 85 -4.73 -2.51 7.46
N ASN A 86 -5.58 -1.81 6.71
CA ASN A 86 -5.20 -1.18 5.46
C ASN A 86 -5.73 0.24 5.43
N VAL A 87 -4.90 1.15 5.98
CA VAL A 87 -5.25 2.55 6.12
C VAL A 87 -4.32 3.40 5.25
N LEU A 88 -4.94 4.22 4.40
CA LEU A 88 -4.31 5.29 3.61
C LEU A 88 -5.22 6.50 3.65
N LEU A 89 -4.78 7.61 4.23
CA LEU A 89 -5.60 8.81 4.31
C LEU A 89 -4.82 10.11 4.32
N THR A 90 -5.51 11.21 4.03
CA THR A 90 -5.04 12.58 4.23
C THR A 90 -4.80 12.87 5.70
N THR A 91 -3.67 13.48 6.04
CA THR A 91 -3.32 13.83 7.43
C THR A 91 -3.95 15.15 7.87
N TRP A 92 -5.26 15.14 8.06
CA TRP A 92 -6.04 16.32 8.46
C TRP A 92 -5.91 16.66 9.95
N TRP A 93 -5.45 15.73 10.79
CA TRP A 93 -5.49 15.87 12.24
C TRP A 93 -4.31 16.65 12.83
N TYR A 94 -3.14 16.77 12.18
CA TYR A 94 -2.05 17.58 12.75
C TYR A 94 -2.50 19.03 12.95
N THR A 95 -1.96 19.69 13.96
CA THR A 95 -2.24 21.09 14.27
C THR A 95 -1.07 21.95 13.83
N THR A 96 -1.30 23.08 13.17
CA THR A 96 -0.28 24.11 12.92
C THR A 96 -0.54 25.40 13.70
N ASP A 97 -1.75 25.57 14.22
CA ASP A 97 -2.11 26.67 15.09
C ASP A 97 -1.60 26.44 16.53
N PRO A 98 -0.66 27.27 17.04
CA PRO A 98 -0.07 27.09 18.37
C PRO A 98 -1.06 27.32 19.52
N ASP A 99 -2.21 27.97 19.29
CA ASP A 99 -3.21 28.24 20.32
C ASP A 99 -4.15 27.04 20.58
N HIS A 100 -4.01 25.97 19.80
CA HIS A 100 -4.83 24.76 19.89
C HIS A 100 -4.00 23.53 20.28
N GLY A 101 -4.67 22.51 20.82
CA GLY A 101 -4.03 21.26 21.22
C GLY A 101 -3.40 20.52 20.03
N ALA A 102 -2.35 19.73 20.30
CA ALA A 102 -1.76 18.85 19.32
C ALA A 102 -2.81 17.88 18.75
N TYR A 103 -2.71 17.61 17.45
CA TYR A 103 -3.59 16.67 16.73
C TYR A 103 -5.10 17.05 16.69
N SER A 104 -5.43 18.34 16.77
CA SER A 104 -6.81 18.85 16.68
C SER A 104 -7.23 19.28 15.27
N GLY A 105 -6.31 19.29 14.30
CA GLY A 105 -6.55 19.70 12.93
C GLY A 105 -6.63 21.22 12.72
N TRP A 106 -6.47 22.02 13.79
CA TRP A 106 -6.56 23.48 13.69
C TRP A 106 -5.38 24.08 12.93
N GLY A 107 -5.69 24.98 12.00
CA GLY A 107 -4.73 25.62 11.09
C GLY A 107 -4.20 24.72 9.97
N ASN A 108 -4.47 23.41 10.00
CA ASN A 108 -3.89 22.47 9.05
C ASN A 108 -4.51 22.61 7.66
N PRO A 109 -3.71 22.95 6.64
CA PRO A 109 -4.23 23.22 5.31
C PRO A 109 -4.68 21.93 4.59
N ASN A 110 -4.35 20.75 5.11
CA ASN A 110 -4.89 19.46 4.65
C ASN A 110 -6.32 19.20 5.17
N ASN A 111 -6.77 19.91 6.21
CA ASN A 111 -8.11 19.79 6.76
C ASN A 111 -9.13 20.55 5.90
N THR A 112 -9.29 20.09 4.66
CA THR A 112 -10.17 20.64 3.64
C THR A 112 -10.85 19.53 2.88
N ASN A 113 -11.98 19.85 2.25
CA ASN A 113 -12.69 18.91 1.39
C ASN A 113 -12.01 18.75 0.03
N ASP A 114 -11.03 19.58 -0.32
CA ASP A 114 -10.36 19.47 -1.62
C ASP A 114 -9.17 18.50 -1.60
N SER A 115 -9.14 17.60 -2.59
CA SER A 115 -8.05 16.64 -2.82
C SER A 115 -7.84 15.66 -1.67
N PHE A 116 -8.90 15.33 -0.93
CA PHE A 116 -8.85 14.44 0.23
C PHE A 116 -9.05 12.98 -0.15
N ILE A 117 -8.37 12.08 0.55
CA ILE A 117 -8.47 10.62 0.41
C ILE A 117 -8.59 10.03 1.81
N GLN A 118 -9.47 9.04 1.97
CA GLN A 118 -9.48 8.20 3.17
C GLN A 118 -9.97 6.81 2.81
N LEU A 119 -9.08 5.84 2.95
CA LEU A 119 -9.36 4.41 3.07
C LEU A 119 -8.95 4.03 4.49
N TYR A 120 -9.88 3.62 5.33
CA TYR A 120 -9.66 3.33 6.74
C TYR A 120 -10.20 1.93 7.07
N ASP A 121 -9.57 0.91 6.48
CA ASP A 121 -9.98 -0.51 6.59
C ASP A 121 -9.20 -1.20 7.72
N GLU A 122 -9.51 -0.88 8.99
CA GLU A 122 -8.73 -1.33 10.15
C GLU A 122 -8.79 -2.83 10.48
N PRO A 123 -9.82 -3.62 10.12
CA PRO A 123 -9.69 -5.09 10.16
C PRO A 123 -9.16 -5.68 8.83
N GLY A 124 -8.86 -4.85 7.83
CA GLY A 124 -8.46 -5.31 6.49
C GLY A 124 -9.56 -6.08 5.75
N MET A 125 -10.84 -5.85 6.08
CA MET A 125 -11.97 -6.66 5.61
C MET A 125 -12.15 -6.63 4.09
N PHE A 126 -11.71 -5.54 3.45
CA PHE A 126 -11.85 -5.31 2.02
C PHE A 126 -10.57 -5.56 1.24
N THR A 127 -9.49 -5.88 1.96
CA THR A 127 -8.20 -6.23 1.37
C THR A 127 -8.26 -7.65 0.79
N THR A 128 -8.04 -7.78 -0.51
CA THR A 128 -8.05 -9.07 -1.23
C THR A 128 -6.66 -9.68 -1.36
N SER A 129 -5.63 -8.83 -1.39
CA SER A 129 -4.24 -9.24 -1.40
C SER A 129 -3.40 -8.18 -0.72
N SER A 130 -2.43 -8.60 0.07
CA SER A 130 -1.40 -7.75 0.65
C SER A 130 -0.11 -8.54 0.68
N ASN A 131 1.01 -7.91 0.32
CA ASN A 131 2.31 -8.54 0.34
C ASN A 131 3.38 -7.47 0.53
N ALA A 132 4.44 -7.81 1.24
CA ALA A 132 5.62 -6.96 1.36
C ALA A 132 6.90 -7.79 1.27
N PHE A 133 7.95 -7.19 0.72
CA PHE A 133 9.26 -7.81 0.65
C PHE A 133 10.39 -6.78 0.70
N TRP A 134 11.46 -7.16 1.38
CA TRP A 134 12.69 -6.38 1.42
C TRP A 134 13.50 -6.55 0.14
N SER A 135 14.24 -5.50 -0.23
CA SER A 135 15.39 -5.63 -1.13
C SER A 135 16.49 -6.49 -0.49
N ASP A 136 17.36 -7.09 -1.29
CA ASP A 136 18.49 -7.92 -0.82
C ASP A 136 19.41 -7.20 0.20
N SER A 137 19.54 -5.87 0.10
CA SER A 137 20.32 -5.04 1.02
C SER A 137 19.56 -4.62 2.28
N PHE A 138 18.29 -5.03 2.43
CA PHE A 138 17.35 -4.57 3.46
C PHE A 138 17.17 -3.04 3.55
N SER A 139 17.61 -2.28 2.53
CA SER A 139 17.52 -0.82 2.53
C SER A 139 16.23 -0.27 1.94
N LYS A 140 15.36 -1.17 1.43
CA LYS A 140 14.07 -0.83 0.84
C LYS A 140 13.05 -1.93 1.12
N LEU A 141 11.87 -1.53 1.60
CA LEU A 141 10.69 -2.38 1.73
C LEU A 141 9.74 -2.06 0.57
N ASN A 142 9.27 -3.05 -0.18
CA ASN A 142 8.26 -2.87 -1.23
C ASN A 142 6.96 -3.49 -0.74
N VAL A 143 5.84 -2.80 -0.94
CA VAL A 143 4.52 -3.19 -0.46
C VAL A 143 3.53 -3.10 -1.61
N THR A 144 2.71 -4.14 -1.75
CA THR A 144 1.61 -4.18 -2.70
C THR A 144 0.35 -4.63 -1.97
N ILE A 145 -0.73 -3.86 -2.08
CA ILE A 145 -2.02 -4.17 -1.48
C ILE A 145 -3.10 -3.92 -2.54
N SER A 146 -4.03 -4.85 -2.68
CA SER A 146 -5.23 -4.68 -3.50
C SER A 146 -6.47 -4.95 -2.67
N GLY A 147 -7.58 -4.33 -3.03
CA GLY A 147 -8.86 -4.62 -2.41
C GLY A 147 -10.04 -4.11 -3.23
N MET A 148 -11.23 -4.36 -2.71
CA MET A 148 -12.48 -4.03 -3.40
C MET A 148 -13.65 -3.88 -2.45
N ASN A 149 -14.63 -3.10 -2.89
CA ASN A 149 -15.88 -2.84 -2.20
C ASN A 149 -15.72 -2.24 -0.79
N ALA A 150 -14.64 -1.50 -0.54
CA ALA A 150 -14.44 -0.80 0.74
C ALA A 150 -15.42 0.37 0.84
N ASP A 151 -16.50 0.19 1.58
CA ASP A 151 -17.58 1.18 1.72
C ASP A 151 -17.35 2.15 2.90
N TYR A 152 -18.14 3.23 2.93
CA TYR A 152 -18.05 4.21 3.99
C TYR A 152 -18.50 3.70 5.37
N ALA A 153 -19.43 2.75 5.43
CA ALA A 153 -19.98 2.26 6.70
C ALA A 153 -18.96 1.44 7.50
N ASN A 154 -18.04 0.77 6.80
CA ASN A 154 -17.09 -0.17 7.39
C ASN A 154 -15.62 0.27 7.24
N ALA A 155 -15.28 1.04 6.20
CA ALA A 155 -13.92 1.48 5.92
C ALA A 155 -13.77 3.00 5.84
N TYR A 156 -14.81 3.77 6.20
CA TYR A 156 -14.86 5.24 6.14
C TYR A 156 -14.37 5.84 4.81
N SER A 157 -14.60 5.10 3.71
CA SER A 157 -14.12 5.40 2.38
C SER A 157 -14.59 6.76 1.86
N ARG A 158 -13.63 7.63 1.51
CA ARG A 158 -13.84 8.97 0.96
C ARG A 158 -12.81 9.29 -0.12
N LEU A 159 -13.27 9.96 -1.17
CA LEU A 159 -12.42 10.51 -2.23
C LEU A 159 -13.02 11.84 -2.70
N TRP A 160 -12.28 12.94 -2.51
CA TRP A 160 -12.70 14.27 -2.94
C TRP A 160 -11.74 14.84 -3.98
N PRO A 161 -12.03 14.67 -5.28
CA PRO A 161 -11.12 15.12 -6.32
C PRO A 161 -11.24 16.60 -6.69
N ALA A 162 -12.20 17.35 -6.14
CA ALA A 162 -12.50 18.71 -6.56
C ALA A 162 -12.93 19.63 -5.40
N ALA A 163 -12.82 20.94 -5.62
CA ALA A 163 -13.08 22.02 -4.66
C ALA A 163 -14.53 22.20 -4.19
N ASN A 164 -15.43 21.23 -4.42
CA ASN A 164 -16.81 21.33 -3.97
C ASN A 164 -16.91 21.04 -2.47
N THR A 165 -17.62 21.90 -1.75
CA THR A 165 -17.86 21.77 -0.32
C THR A 165 -18.86 20.66 -0.04
N GLY A 166 -18.43 19.59 0.62
CA GLY A 166 -19.31 18.53 1.10
C GLY A 166 -18.57 17.20 1.20
N GLY A 167 -18.55 16.61 2.39
CA GLY A 167 -17.90 15.31 2.61
C GLY A 167 -18.68 14.19 1.92
N ASP A 168 -18.33 13.91 0.68
CA ASP A 168 -18.87 12.81 -0.11
C ASP A 168 -18.28 11.46 0.35
N SER A 169 -19.14 10.63 0.93
CA SER A 169 -18.88 9.23 1.25
C SER A 169 -19.09 8.35 0.02
N GLY A 170 -18.39 7.22 -0.05
CA GLY A 170 -18.62 6.27 -1.14
C GLY A 170 -17.96 4.94 -0.91
N THR A 171 -17.65 4.26 -2.02
CA THR A 171 -17.09 2.92 -2.01
C THR A 171 -15.88 2.87 -2.95
N PHE A 172 -14.73 2.40 -2.46
CA PHE A 172 -13.68 1.97 -3.38
C PHE A 172 -14.09 0.64 -4.01
N VAL A 173 -14.67 0.71 -5.21
CA VAL A 173 -15.10 -0.46 -5.99
C VAL A 173 -13.92 -1.39 -6.22
N SER A 174 -12.76 -0.83 -6.55
CA SER A 174 -11.48 -1.52 -6.60
C SER A 174 -10.36 -0.55 -6.27
N TYR A 175 -9.30 -1.06 -5.67
CA TYR A 175 -8.08 -0.27 -5.45
C TYR A 175 -6.83 -1.14 -5.47
N ASP A 176 -5.73 -0.51 -5.87
CA ASP A 176 -4.38 -1.05 -5.86
C ASP A 176 -3.45 0.00 -5.26
N ILE A 177 -2.69 -0.39 -4.23
CA ILE A 177 -1.66 0.39 -3.56
C ILE A 177 -0.34 -0.32 -3.84
N ASN A 178 0.61 0.37 -4.45
CA ASN A 178 1.94 -0.17 -4.74
C ASN A 178 2.98 0.88 -4.42
N TYR A 179 3.82 0.64 -3.43
CA TYR A 179 4.84 1.59 -3.04
C TYR A 179 6.10 0.89 -2.50
N SER A 180 7.13 1.70 -2.34
CA SER A 180 8.32 1.31 -1.62
C SER A 180 8.70 2.37 -0.60
N VAL A 181 9.27 1.91 0.50
CA VAL A 181 9.92 2.73 1.52
C VAL A 181 11.42 2.47 1.42
N GLY A 182 12.19 3.50 1.08
CA GLY A 182 13.64 3.45 0.90
C GLY A 182 14.41 4.15 2.01
N GLY A 183 15.73 4.01 2.01
CA GLY A 183 16.61 4.67 2.99
C GLY A 183 16.58 4.02 4.37
N LEU A 184 16.19 2.74 4.43
CA LEU A 184 16.05 1.98 5.66
C LEU A 184 17.37 1.33 6.08
N ALA A 185 17.53 1.13 7.39
CA ALA A 185 18.65 0.45 8.03
C ALA A 185 18.11 -0.44 9.18
N PRO A 186 17.32 -1.48 8.85
CA PRO A 186 16.60 -2.24 9.86
C PRO A 186 17.53 -3.08 10.75
N THR A 187 17.09 -3.29 11.98
CA THR A 187 17.66 -4.27 12.91
C THR A 187 16.67 -5.40 13.16
N VAL A 188 17.15 -6.55 13.63
CA VAL A 188 16.27 -7.67 13.97
C VAL A 188 15.67 -7.42 15.36
N ASP A 189 14.34 -7.41 15.45
CA ASP A 189 13.63 -7.41 16.72
C ASP A 189 13.81 -8.79 17.40
N PRO A 190 14.41 -8.85 18.61
CA PRO A 190 14.64 -10.11 19.30
C PRO A 190 13.36 -10.81 19.78
N MET A 191 12.22 -10.10 19.90
CA MET A 191 10.96 -10.66 20.36
C MET A 191 10.19 -11.38 19.25
N THR A 192 10.19 -10.82 18.04
CA THR A 192 9.38 -11.32 16.91
C THR A 192 10.23 -11.94 15.81
N GLY A 193 11.53 -11.63 15.76
CA GLY A 193 12.42 -11.97 14.65
C GLY A 193 12.22 -11.11 13.40
N TRP A 194 11.37 -10.08 13.45
CA TRP A 194 11.11 -9.19 12.32
C TRP A 194 12.25 -8.20 12.09
N LEU A 195 12.41 -7.75 10.85
CA LEU A 195 13.26 -6.60 10.53
C LEU A 195 12.48 -5.32 10.87
N LEU A 196 13.08 -4.46 11.69
CA LEU A 196 12.50 -3.24 12.24
C LEU A 196 13.37 -2.03 11.90
N ASP A 197 12.75 -0.99 11.36
CA ASP A 197 13.30 0.37 11.31
C ASP A 197 12.26 1.40 11.75
N ASP A 198 12.48 1.99 12.92
CA ASP A 198 11.67 3.06 13.52
C ASP A 198 12.47 4.36 13.72
N THR A 199 13.73 4.39 13.26
CA THR A 199 14.65 5.52 13.46
C THR A 199 14.99 6.24 12.16
N SER A 200 14.99 5.56 11.02
CA SER A 200 15.30 6.16 9.72
C SER A 200 14.08 6.84 9.15
N ARG A 201 14.23 8.09 8.69
CA ARG A 201 13.18 8.87 8.03
C ARG A 201 12.87 8.35 6.60
N GLY A 202 12.46 7.09 6.49
CA GLY A 202 12.33 6.37 5.21
C GLY A 202 11.60 7.16 4.14
N SER A 203 12.03 7.05 2.88
CA SER A 203 11.43 7.78 1.76
C SER A 203 10.32 6.95 1.11
N VAL A 204 9.12 7.49 0.96
CA VAL A 204 8.02 6.82 0.24
C VAL A 204 8.08 7.13 -1.26
N SER A 205 7.79 6.14 -2.10
CA SER A 205 7.53 6.32 -3.54
C SER A 205 6.62 5.21 -4.06
N GLY A 206 5.54 5.57 -4.74
CA GLY A 206 4.55 4.61 -5.23
C GLY A 206 3.30 5.23 -5.87
N SER A 207 2.23 4.45 -5.88
CA SER A 207 0.93 4.83 -6.41
C SER A 207 -0.24 4.21 -5.66
N PHE A 208 -1.37 4.92 -5.69
CA PHE A 208 -2.69 4.45 -5.30
C PHE A 208 -3.65 4.67 -6.47
N THR A 209 -4.19 3.59 -7.02
CA THR A 209 -5.02 3.63 -8.23
C THR A 209 -6.29 2.82 -8.05
N GLY A 210 -7.37 3.16 -8.75
CA GLY A 210 -8.59 2.38 -8.66
C GLY A 210 -9.84 3.06 -9.19
N ILE A 211 -10.99 2.55 -8.76
CA ILE A 211 -12.31 3.08 -9.06
C ILE A 211 -13.04 3.33 -7.74
N PHE A 212 -13.52 4.56 -7.56
CA PHE A 212 -14.35 4.96 -6.44
C PHE A 212 -15.76 5.30 -6.93
N GLU A 213 -16.79 4.73 -6.30
CA GLU A 213 -18.18 5.10 -6.53
C GLU A 213 -18.61 6.13 -5.48
N ASN A 214 -18.96 7.33 -5.93
CA ASN A 214 -19.53 8.34 -5.04
C ASN A 214 -21.05 8.21 -5.00
N THR A 215 -21.60 8.08 -3.79
CA THR A 215 -23.03 8.02 -3.53
C THR A 215 -23.42 9.07 -2.49
N SER A 216 -23.44 10.32 -2.93
CA SER A 216 -23.82 11.46 -2.11
C SER A 216 -25.32 11.77 -2.24
N SER A 217 -26.02 11.80 -1.11
CA SER A 217 -27.41 12.27 -1.03
C SER A 217 -27.50 13.78 -0.90
N SER A 218 -26.47 14.44 -0.35
CA SER A 218 -26.39 15.88 -0.15
C SER A 218 -25.87 16.61 -1.39
N VAL A 219 -25.02 15.96 -2.19
CA VAL A 219 -24.49 16.52 -3.44
C VAL A 219 -24.64 15.51 -4.60
N PRO A 220 -25.88 15.18 -5.04
CA PRO A 220 -26.09 14.18 -6.10
C PRO A 220 -25.43 14.51 -7.44
N ALA A 221 -25.11 15.78 -7.68
CA ALA A 221 -24.38 16.23 -8.85
C ALA A 221 -22.96 15.62 -8.93
N ASN A 222 -22.39 15.18 -7.81
CA ASN A 222 -21.10 14.51 -7.72
C ASN A 222 -21.23 12.98 -7.80
N ASN A 223 -22.43 12.40 -7.94
CA ASN A 223 -22.56 10.94 -8.03
C ASN A 223 -21.97 10.43 -9.34
N GLY A 224 -21.40 9.23 -9.28
CA GLY A 224 -20.77 8.55 -10.42
C GLY A 224 -19.55 7.75 -9.99
N PHE A 225 -18.83 7.26 -11.01
CA PHE A 225 -17.65 6.42 -10.85
C PHE A 225 -16.40 7.23 -11.19
N TYR A 226 -15.43 7.23 -10.29
CA TYR A 226 -14.21 8.01 -10.37
C TYR A 226 -13.03 7.07 -10.54
N VAL A 227 -12.43 7.08 -11.73
CA VAL A 227 -11.13 6.43 -11.95
C VAL A 227 -10.06 7.37 -11.42
N PHE A 228 -9.30 6.94 -10.43
CA PHE A 228 -8.24 7.73 -9.82
C PHE A 228 -6.87 7.10 -10.07
N ASN A 229 -5.88 7.98 -10.25
CA ASN A 229 -4.47 7.62 -10.32
C ASN A 229 -3.68 8.63 -9.49
N VAL A 230 -3.20 8.18 -8.34
CA VAL A 230 -2.53 8.99 -7.33
C VAL A 230 -1.09 8.50 -7.19
N SER A 231 -0.14 9.43 -7.25
CA SER A 231 1.26 9.18 -6.92
C SER A 231 1.47 9.40 -5.43
N LEU A 232 2.20 8.49 -4.80
CA LEU A 232 2.64 8.57 -3.39
C LEU A 232 4.13 8.87 -3.38
N PHE A 233 4.58 9.85 -2.60
CA PHE A 233 5.98 10.25 -2.56
C PHE A 233 6.35 10.96 -1.26
N ASP A 234 7.60 10.93 -0.83
CA ASP A 234 8.11 11.83 0.22
C ASP A 234 8.79 13.05 -0.41
N SER A 235 8.35 14.26 -0.06
CA SER A 235 8.94 15.50 -0.57
C SER A 235 10.02 16.10 0.35
N GLY A 236 10.32 15.46 1.49
CA GLY A 236 11.29 15.94 2.47
C GLY A 236 10.74 17.00 3.44
N THR A 237 9.51 17.45 3.26
CA THR A 237 8.77 18.35 4.16
C THR A 237 7.27 18.13 3.97
N THR A 238 6.45 18.46 4.96
CA THR A 238 4.99 18.33 4.83
C THR A 238 4.40 19.55 4.12
N TYR A 239 3.30 19.35 3.39
CA TYR A 239 2.45 20.40 2.83
C TYR A 239 1.95 21.35 3.92
N ALA A 240 1.63 20.85 5.11
CA ALA A 240 1.27 21.65 6.28
C ALA A 240 2.41 22.61 6.68
N GLU A 241 3.64 22.12 6.80
CA GLU A 241 4.81 22.97 7.11
C GLU A 241 5.03 24.05 6.05
N GLN A 242 4.89 23.70 4.77
CA GLN A 242 5.07 24.63 3.66
C GLN A 242 4.00 25.75 3.61
N ASN A 243 2.78 25.46 4.07
CA ASN A 243 1.62 26.34 3.82
C ASN A 243 1.00 26.96 5.10
N ALA A 244 1.33 26.45 6.29
CA ALA A 244 0.75 26.94 7.55
C ALA A 244 1.74 27.00 8.73
N GLY A 245 3.01 26.65 8.53
CA GLY A 245 4.05 26.72 9.56
C GLY A 245 4.23 25.42 10.34
N SER A 246 5.00 25.48 11.44
CA SER A 246 5.43 24.30 12.18
C SER A 246 4.28 23.47 12.75
N LEU A 247 4.42 22.15 12.71
CA LEU A 247 3.48 21.24 13.35
C LEU A 247 3.59 21.32 14.88
N ASN A 248 2.43 21.39 15.54
CA ASN A 248 2.26 21.21 16.97
C ASN A 248 1.95 19.72 17.22
N GLY A 249 3.00 18.89 17.21
CA GLY A 249 2.94 17.43 17.37
C GLY A 249 4.08 16.74 16.62
N ALA A 250 4.44 15.53 17.04
CA ALA A 250 5.41 14.71 16.32
C ALA A 250 4.72 13.91 15.21
N LEU A 251 5.37 13.83 14.05
CA LEU A 251 5.04 12.85 13.01
C LEU A 251 5.50 11.46 13.45
N SER A 252 4.75 10.42 13.09
CA SER A 252 5.06 9.02 13.39
C SER A 252 5.61 8.31 12.16
N GLN A 253 6.46 7.32 12.41
CA GLN A 253 6.88 6.34 11.42
C GLN A 253 7.41 5.09 12.11
N ALA A 254 7.13 3.94 11.52
CA ALA A 254 7.70 2.66 11.90
C ALA A 254 7.51 1.64 10.77
N PHE A 255 8.57 0.91 10.44
CA PHE A 255 8.57 -0.07 9.37
C PHE A 255 9.01 -1.43 9.89
N TYR A 256 8.15 -2.43 9.75
CA TYR A 256 8.41 -3.80 10.19
C TYR A 256 8.03 -4.78 9.08
N ALA A 257 8.85 -5.80 8.86
CA ALA A 257 8.44 -6.93 8.04
C ALA A 257 9.19 -8.20 8.45
N ALA A 258 8.49 -9.33 8.37
CA ALA A 258 9.09 -10.64 8.60
C ALA A 258 10.23 -10.88 7.58
N PRO A 259 11.36 -11.48 7.98
CA PRO A 259 12.37 -11.90 7.03
C PRO A 259 11.77 -12.96 6.11
N VAL A 260 11.75 -12.71 4.81
CA VAL A 260 11.30 -13.70 3.83
C VAL A 260 12.46 -14.67 3.57
N PRO A 261 12.31 -15.99 3.79
CA PRO A 261 13.39 -16.93 3.54
C PRO A 261 13.86 -16.84 2.09
N GLU A 262 15.17 -16.67 1.88
CA GLU A 262 15.72 -16.59 0.52
C GLU A 262 15.35 -17.86 -0.27
N PRO A 263 14.83 -17.74 -1.50
CA PRO A 263 14.43 -18.88 -2.34
C PRO A 263 15.57 -19.90 -2.53
N ALA A 264 16.82 -19.43 -2.54
CA ALA A 264 18.01 -20.28 -2.67
C ALA A 264 18.16 -21.25 -1.48
N SER A 265 17.89 -20.79 -0.25
CA SER A 265 17.96 -21.62 0.96
C SER A 265 16.93 -22.76 0.92
N MET A 266 15.72 -22.46 0.43
CA MET A 266 14.66 -23.44 0.26
C MET A 266 14.95 -24.42 -0.90
N ALA A 267 15.54 -23.94 -1.99
CA ALA A 267 15.97 -24.79 -3.10
C ALA A 267 17.07 -25.78 -2.66
N VAL A 268 18.03 -25.34 -1.85
CA VAL A 268 19.09 -26.23 -1.30
C VAL A 268 18.50 -27.28 -0.37
N LEU A 269 17.55 -26.91 0.51
CA LEU A 269 16.83 -27.88 1.35
C LEU A 269 16.02 -28.88 0.51
N GLY A 270 15.33 -28.41 -0.53
CA GLY A 270 14.59 -29.26 -1.46
C GLY A 270 15.48 -30.26 -2.20
N ILE A 271 16.62 -29.81 -2.72
CA ILE A 271 17.62 -30.68 -3.38
C ILE A 271 18.22 -31.68 -2.37
N GLY A 272 18.52 -31.23 -1.15
CA GLY A 272 19.01 -32.09 -0.07
C GLY A 272 18.03 -33.20 0.31
N ALA A 273 16.74 -32.86 0.43
CA ALA A 273 15.68 -33.82 0.71
C ALA A 273 15.49 -34.83 -0.44
N LEU A 274 15.53 -34.37 -1.69
CA LEU A 274 15.49 -35.23 -2.88
C LEU A 274 16.70 -36.19 -2.94
N ALA A 275 17.89 -35.72 -2.61
CA ALA A 275 19.10 -36.55 -2.54
C ALA A 275 19.00 -37.64 -1.45
N LEU A 276 18.43 -37.30 -0.29
CA LEU A 276 18.18 -38.25 0.81
C LEU A 276 17.13 -39.31 0.43
N LEU A 277 16.02 -38.91 -0.20
CA LEU A 277 15.00 -39.83 -0.70
C LEU A 277 15.57 -40.80 -1.75
N ARG A 278 16.40 -40.32 -2.68
CA ARG A 278 17.07 -41.15 -3.69
C ARG A 278 18.07 -42.14 -3.07
N ARG A 279 18.70 -41.79 -1.94
CA ARG A 279 19.60 -42.70 -1.21
C ARG A 279 18.85 -43.79 -0.45
N ARG A 280 17.63 -43.51 0.01
CA ARG A 280 16.78 -44.48 0.73
C ARG A 280 16.26 -45.59 -0.19
N ASN A 281 15.92 -45.27 -1.43
CA ASN A 281 15.40 -46.24 -2.42
C ASN A 281 16.45 -47.15 -3.06
N LYS A 282 17.75 -46.97 -2.75
CA LYS A 282 18.83 -47.85 -3.23
C LYS A 282 19.23 -48.95 -2.23
N LYS A 283 18.59 -49.00 -1.06
CA LYS A 283 18.92 -49.93 0.04
C LYS A 283 17.80 -50.93 0.37
N GLY A 284 16.78 -51.04 -0.48
CA GLY A 284 15.79 -52.13 -0.49
C GLY A 284 15.83 -52.80 -1.85
#